data_AF-A0A7K2WI44-F1
#
_entry.id   AF-A0A7K2WI44-F1
#
_cell.length_a   1.000
_cell.length_b   1.000
_cell.length_c   1.000
_cell.angle_alpha   90.00
_cell.angle_beta   90.00
_cell.angle_gamma   90.00
#
_symmetry.space_group_name_H-M   'P 1'
#
loop_
_entity.id
_entity.type
_entity.pdbx_description
1 polymer ?
#
loop_
_entity_poly.entity_id
_entity_poly.type
_entity_poly.pdbx_seq_one_letter_code
_entity_poly.pdbx_strand_id
1 'polypeptide(L)' 'MRKSEQGRDHRGARERALPGCDVCAALLKQRADARRVGDYGAALAYGRELENHPHPAAAPR' A
#
# COMPACT_ATOMS: atom_id res chain seq x y z
N MET A 1 26.48 -6.23 22.40
CA MET A 1 26.11 -7.50 21.74
C MET A 1 24.68 -7.83 22.20
N ARG A 2 23.61 -7.99 21.40
CA ARG A 2 23.44 -8.44 20.01
C ARG A 2 22.10 -7.91 19.43
N LYS A 3 22.16 -7.44 18.17
CA LYS A 3 21.19 -7.48 17.05
C LYS A 3 19.70 -7.27 17.39
N SER A 4 19.04 -6.19 16.98
CA SER A 4 18.58 -5.94 15.59
C SER A 4 17.78 -7.12 15.01
N GLU A 5 16.63 -7.46 15.59
CA GLU A 5 15.75 -8.54 15.11
C GLU A 5 14.38 -8.06 14.62
N GLN A 6 14.18 -6.75 14.38
CA GLN A 6 12.99 -6.31 13.64
C GLN A 6 13.24 -6.35 12.12
N GLY A 7 13.65 -7.53 11.65
CA GLY A 7 13.36 -7.98 10.30
C GLY A 7 11.88 -8.34 10.20
N ARG A 8 10.98 -7.36 10.32
CA ARG A 8 9.60 -7.53 9.80
C ARG A 8 9.67 -7.37 8.29
N ASP A 9 10.15 -8.43 7.66
CA ASP A 9 10.00 -8.69 6.24
C ASP A 9 8.50 -8.81 5.96
N HIS A 10 7.85 -7.66 5.74
CA HIS A 10 6.48 -7.59 5.21
C HIS A 10 6.46 -7.89 3.70
N ARG A 11 7.25 -8.88 3.21
CA ARG A 11 6.96 -9.50 1.91
C ARG A 11 5.67 -10.28 2.04
N GLY A 12 4.57 -9.66 1.68
CA GLY A 12 3.30 -10.37 1.70
C GLY A 12 2.08 -9.56 1.31
N ALA A 13 2.14 -8.24 1.23
CA ALA A 13 1.15 -7.51 0.46
C ALA A 13 1.70 -7.44 -0.96
N ARG A 14 1.30 -8.40 -1.79
CA ARG A 14 1.34 -8.25 -3.25
C ARG A 14 0.33 -7.15 -3.57
N GLU A 15 0.67 -5.92 -3.23
CA GLU A 15 -0.13 -4.73 -3.45
C GLU A 15 -0.38 -4.70 -4.95
N ARG A 16 -1.61 -4.97 -5.36
CA ARG A 16 -2.06 -4.93 -6.75
C ARG A 16 -2.20 -3.46 -7.19
N ALA A 17 -1.27 -2.62 -6.78
CA ALA A 17 -1.12 -1.29 -7.31
C ALA A 17 -0.68 -1.43 -8.76
N LEU A 18 -1.49 -0.93 -9.70
CA LEU A 18 -1.02 -0.87 -11.08
C LEU A 18 -0.02 0.27 -11.24
N PRO A 19 1.18 0.00 -11.79
CA PRO A 19 2.09 1.07 -12.20
C PRO A 19 1.40 1.90 -13.28
N GLY A 20 1.28 3.21 -13.04
CA GLY A 20 0.56 4.14 -13.92
C GLY A 20 -0.86 4.47 -13.49
N CYS A 21 -1.34 3.97 -12.34
CA CYS A 21 -2.56 4.44 -11.72
C CYS A 21 -2.24 5.46 -10.60
N ASP A 22 -2.63 6.72 -10.82
CA ASP A 22 -2.44 7.79 -9.82
C ASP A 22 -3.18 7.51 -8.51
N VAL A 23 -4.33 6.84 -8.58
CA VAL A 23 -5.12 6.44 -7.40
C VAL A 23 -4.34 5.44 -6.54
N CYS A 24 -3.71 4.44 -7.16
CA CYS A 24 -2.86 3.51 -6.42
C CYS A 24 -1.63 4.19 -5.81
N ALA A 25 -0.98 5.11 -6.54
CA ALA A 25 0.15 5.86 -6.01
C ALA A 25 -0.24 6.73 -4.80
N ALA A 26 -1.40 7.38 -4.86
CA ALA A 26 -1.94 8.18 -3.76
C ALA A 26 -2.28 7.31 -2.54
N LEU A 27 -2.97 6.19 -2.74
CA LEU A 27 -3.33 5.27 -1.65
C LEU A 27 -2.11 4.63 -0.99
N LEU A 28 -1.06 4.31 -1.76
CA LEU A 28 0.22 3.83 -1.23
C LEU A 28 0.87 4.89 -0.31
N LYS A 29 0.87 6.15 -0.75
CA LYS A 29 1.42 7.26 0.04
C LYS A 29 0.61 7.50 1.31
N GLN A 30 -0.71 7.49 1.22
CA GLN A 30 -1.62 7.64 2.37
C GLN A 30 -1.48 6.49 3.37
N ARG A 31 -1.33 5.25 2.88
CA ARG A 31 -1.05 4.07 3.72
C ARG A 31 0.28 4.20 4.46
N ALA A 32 1.32 4.68 3.79
CA ALA A 32 2.62 4.91 4.41
C ALA A 32 2.57 6.03 5.47
N ASP A 33 1.80 7.08 5.22
CA ASP A 33 1.62 8.18 6.17
C ASP A 33 0.79 7.75 7.39
N ALA A 34 -0.31 7.01 7.18
CA ALA A 34 -1.11 6.40 8.23
C ALA A 34 -0.27 5.50 9.14
N ARG A 35 0.62 4.67 8.55
CA ARG A 35 1.57 3.88 9.35
C ARG A 35 2.56 4.74 10.14
N ARG A 36 2.99 5.88 9.59
CA ARG A 36 3.93 6.81 10.25
C ARG A 36 3.30 7.47 11.47
N VAL A 37 2.03 7.86 11.38
CA VAL A 37 1.29 8.47 12.51
C VAL A 37 0.72 7.44 13.48
N GLY A 38 0.88 6.14 13.21
CA GLY A 38 0.36 5.05 14.04
C GLY A 38 -1.13 4.75 13.83
N ASP A 39 -1.73 5.29 12.78
CA ASP A 39 -3.12 5.03 12.40
C ASP A 39 -3.22 3.76 11.55
N TYR A 40 -3.18 2.62 12.23
CA TYR A 40 -3.27 1.32 11.59
C TYR A 40 -4.65 1.05 10.98
N GLY A 41 -5.71 1.69 11.49
CA GLY A 41 -7.07 1.58 10.95
C GLY A 41 -7.14 2.18 9.54
N ALA A 42 -6.65 3.41 9.38
CA ALA A 42 -6.55 4.05 8.08
C ALA A 42 -5.61 3.26 7.14
N ALA A 43 -4.47 2.78 7.63
CA ALA A 43 -3.54 1.98 6.82
C ALA A 43 -4.16 0.68 6.27
N LEU A 44 -5.05 0.03 7.02
CA LEU A 44 -5.82 -1.13 6.56
C LEU A 44 -6.91 -0.74 5.56
N ALA A 45 -7.61 0.38 5.78
CA ALA A 45 -8.62 0.90 4.86
C ALA A 45 -7.99 1.20 3.49
N TYR A 46 -6.85 1.90 3.44
CA TYR A 46 -6.14 2.18 2.19
C TYR A 46 -5.59 0.92 1.52
N GLY A 47 -5.15 -0.07 2.29
CA GLY A 47 -4.75 -1.38 1.76
C GLY A 47 -5.92 -2.10 1.09
N ARG A 48 -7.11 -2.07 1.71
CA ARG A 48 -8.32 -2.67 1.16
C ARG A 48 -8.80 -1.95 -0.10
N GLU A 49 -8.74 -0.62 -0.11
CA GLU A 49 -9.01 0.19 -1.31
C GLU A 49 -8.04 -0.14 -2.44
N LEU A 50 -6.74 -0.30 -2.16
CA LEU A 50 -5.75 -0.72 -3.16
C LEU A 50 -6.07 -2.09 -3.79
N GLU A 51 -6.61 -3.03 -3.01
CA GLU A 51 -6.96 -4.36 -3.52
C GLU A 51 -8.28 -4.39 -4.28
N ASN A 52 -9.25 -3.56 -3.89
CA ASN A 52 -10.59 -3.51 -4.48
C ASN A 52 -10.75 -2.42 -5.55
N HIS A 53 -9.75 -1.55 -5.71
CA HIS A 53 -9.81 -0.44 -6.65
C HIS A 53 -9.97 -0.96 -8.08
N PRO A 54 -11.09 -0.64 -8.75
CA PRO A 54 -11.28 -1.00 -10.15
C PRO A 54 -10.38 -0.12 -11.00
N HIS A 55 -9.42 -0.75 -11.67
CA HIS A 55 -8.67 -0.07 -12.71
C HIS A 55 -9.52 -0.03 -13.97
N PRO A 56 -9.80 1.15 -14.54
CA PRO A 56 -10.27 1.20 -15.91
C PRO A 56 -9.20 0.50 -16.74
N ALA A 57 -9.58 -0.59 -17.43
CA ALA A 57 -8.67 -1.35 -18.27
C ALA A 57 -7.89 -0.33 -19.10
N ALA A 58 -6.56 -0.30 -18.90
CA ALA A 58 -5.68 0.70 -19.48
C ALA A 58 -6.14 0.95 -20.91
N ALA A 59 -6.71 2.13 -21.15
CA ALA A 59 -7.25 2.45 -22.46
C ALA A 59 -6.12 2.20 -23.45
N PRO A 60 -6.29 1.32 -24.45
CA PRO A 60 -5.25 1.11 -25.45
C PRO A 60 -5.03 2.47 -26.12
N ARG A 61 -3.82 2.99 -25.95
CA ARG A 61 -3.34 4.16 -26.70
C ARG A 61 -2.95 3.74 -28.09
#